data_AF-A0A1Q3B8W2-F1
#
_entry.id   AF-A0A1Q3B8W2-F1
#
_cell.length_a   1.000
_cell.length_b   1.000
_cell.length_c   1.000
_cell.angle_alpha   90.00
_cell.angle_beta   90.00
_cell.angle_gamma   90.00
#
_symmetry.space_group_name_H-M   'P 1'
#
loop_
_entity.id
_entity.type
_entity.pdbx_description
1 polymer ?
#
loop_
_entity_poly.entity_id
_entity_poly.type
_entity_poly.pdbx_seq_one_letter_code
_entity_poly.pdbx_strand_id
1 'polypeptide(L)'
;MAIEEEEEEDGVNFSFDELQDAYENLFHEYKNVCLKNKSLKKNAMSISKEIENLKSENSKYISEIESLKNKNSFYLNEIDILNVSSKLSIDLKEENEKLKLEIDALKKTFSKFSNSSDKLDNLLGLQRCVFDKAGLGYEEMNNVKHFNNFFIKKVEPKISCNYCGRLGHISTSCFLRKNIGKTKKVWVPKGTTLTNPQGPKFIWVPKI
;
A
#
# COMPACT_ATOMS: atom_id res chain seq x y z
N MET A 1 -50.62 -68.13 -79.47
CA MET A 1 -49.17 -68.34 -79.49
C MET A 1 -48.71 -68.02 -78.07
N ALA A 2 -48.67 -69.04 -77.22
CA ALA A 2 -48.20 -68.93 -75.84
C ALA A 2 -46.70 -69.18 -75.88
N ILE A 3 -45.93 -68.22 -75.36
CA ILE A 3 -44.52 -68.40 -75.02
C ILE A 3 -44.54 -68.61 -73.51
N GLU A 4 -44.45 -69.86 -73.10
CA GLU A 4 -44.05 -70.23 -71.75
C GLU A 4 -42.53 -70.09 -71.73
N GLU A 5 -42.04 -68.94 -71.28
CA GLU A 5 -40.64 -68.79 -70.88
C GLU A 5 -40.51 -69.46 -69.51
N GLU A 6 -39.83 -70.60 -69.50
CA GLU A 6 -39.39 -71.31 -68.30
C GLU A 6 -38.58 -70.35 -67.43
N GLU A 7 -39.17 -69.89 -66.33
CA GLU A 7 -38.40 -69.41 -65.19
C GLU A 7 -37.67 -70.63 -64.62
N GLU A 8 -36.44 -70.88 -65.10
CA GLU A 8 -35.47 -71.69 -64.36
C GLU A 8 -35.24 -70.99 -63.01
N GLU A 9 -36.07 -71.32 -62.03
CA GLU A 9 -35.71 -71.19 -60.63
C GLU A 9 -34.50 -72.10 -60.42
N ASP A 10 -33.30 -71.53 -60.56
CA ASP A 10 -32.02 -72.05 -60.06
C ASP A 10 -32.04 -72.04 -58.52
N GLY A 11 -33.10 -72.65 -57.97
CA GLY A 11 -33.36 -72.82 -56.56
C GLY A 11 -32.46 -73.93 -56.07
N VAL A 12 -31.34 -73.56 -55.47
CA VAL A 12 -30.47 -74.48 -54.73
C VAL A 12 -31.34 -75.20 -53.69
N ASN A 13 -31.76 -76.43 -53.99
CA ASN A 13 -32.58 -77.26 -53.12
C ASN A 13 -31.67 -77.89 -52.06
N PHE A 14 -31.50 -77.21 -50.94
CA PHE A 14 -30.79 -77.73 -49.77
C PHE A 14 -31.51 -78.96 -49.20
N SER A 15 -30.72 -79.96 -48.81
CA SER A 15 -31.23 -81.11 -48.06
C SER A 15 -31.67 -80.68 -46.66
N PHE A 16 -32.69 -81.34 -46.09
CA PHE A 16 -33.10 -81.12 -44.71
C PHE A 16 -31.94 -81.30 -43.71
N ASP A 17 -31.08 -82.30 -43.95
CA ASP A 17 -29.91 -82.57 -43.11
C ASP A 17 -28.88 -81.43 -43.15
N GLU A 18 -28.65 -80.83 -44.34
CA GLU A 18 -27.74 -79.68 -44.49
C GLU A 18 -28.26 -78.45 -43.73
N LEU A 19 -29.58 -78.24 -43.76
CA LEU A 19 -30.24 -77.14 -43.08
C LEU A 19 -30.19 -77.32 -41.55
N GLN A 20 -30.31 -78.57 -41.08
CA GLN A 20 -30.19 -78.92 -39.67
C GLN A 20 -28.76 -78.73 -39.15
N ASP A 21 -27.75 -79.21 -39.87
CA ASP A 21 -26.34 -79.00 -39.54
C ASP A 21 -25.98 -77.50 -39.49
N ALA A 22 -26.45 -76.72 -40.47
CA ALA A 22 -26.25 -75.28 -40.49
C ALA A 22 -26.88 -74.58 -39.27
N TYR A 23 -28.10 -74.99 -38.88
CA TYR A 23 -28.77 -74.45 -37.70
C TYR A 23 -28.04 -74.80 -36.40
N GLU A 24 -27.57 -76.03 -36.23
CA GLU A 24 -26.82 -76.46 -35.05
C GLU A 24 -25.49 -75.69 -34.91
N ASN A 25 -24.77 -75.51 -36.01
CA ASN A 25 -23.57 -74.68 -36.05
C ASN A 25 -23.87 -73.22 -35.65
N LEU A 26 -24.93 -72.63 -36.22
CA LEU A 26 -25.37 -71.27 -35.89
C LEU A 26 -25.73 -71.14 -34.40
N PHE A 27 -26.44 -72.12 -33.84
CA PHE A 27 -26.81 -72.14 -32.43
C PHE A 27 -25.58 -72.25 -31.51
N HIS A 28 -24.59 -73.07 -31.89
CA HIS A 28 -23.32 -73.18 -31.20
C HIS A 28 -22.53 -71.87 -31.20
N GLU A 29 -22.44 -71.19 -32.35
CA GLU A 29 -21.81 -69.88 -32.46
C GLU A 29 -22.53 -68.83 -31.62
N TYR A 30 -23.86 -68.79 -31.69
CA TYR A 30 -24.69 -67.90 -30.87
C TYR A 30 -24.39 -68.08 -29.37
N LYS A 31 -24.36 -69.32 -28.89
CA LYS A 31 -24.03 -69.64 -27.49
C LYS A 31 -22.63 -69.15 -27.11
N ASN A 32 -21.65 -69.34 -27.99
CA ASN A 32 -20.28 -68.85 -27.79
C ASN A 32 -20.22 -67.31 -27.71
N VAL A 33 -20.94 -66.61 -28.59
CA VAL A 33 -21.06 -65.15 -28.56
C VAL A 33 -21.72 -64.67 -27.27
N CYS A 34 -22.78 -65.33 -26.78
CA CYS A 34 -23.42 -65.01 -25.51
C CYS A 34 -22.45 -65.09 -24.32
N LEU A 35 -21.59 -66.10 -24.28
CA LEU A 35 -20.57 -66.26 -23.23
C LEU A 35 -19.55 -65.13 -23.29
N LYS A 36 -19.04 -64.80 -24.48
CA LYS A 36 -18.13 -63.67 -24.69
C LYS A 36 -18.77 -62.35 -24.25
N ASN A 37 -20.02 -62.10 -24.60
CA ASN A 37 -20.73 -60.88 -24.23
C ASN A 37 -20.93 -60.75 -22.71
N LYS A 38 -21.21 -61.86 -22.00
CA LYS A 38 -21.25 -61.88 -20.53
C LYS A 38 -19.91 -61.50 -19.91
N SER A 39 -18.80 -61.98 -20.47
CA SER A 39 -17.45 -61.63 -20.02
C SER A 39 -17.15 -60.14 -20.26
N LEU A 40 -17.41 -59.64 -21.47
CA LEU A 40 -17.21 -58.22 -21.81
C LEU A 40 -18.02 -57.29 -20.92
N LYS A 41 -19.27 -57.65 -20.60
CA LYS A 41 -20.11 -56.88 -19.68
C LYS A 41 -19.50 -56.75 -18.29
N LYS A 42 -18.90 -57.83 -17.75
CA LYS A 42 -18.20 -57.78 -16.46
C LYS A 42 -16.97 -56.87 -16.52
N ASN A 43 -16.19 -56.97 -17.60
CA ASN A 43 -15.00 -56.14 -17.79
C ASN A 43 -15.39 -54.66 -17.92
N ALA A 44 -16.44 -54.34 -18.68
CA ALA A 44 -16.96 -52.99 -18.80
C ALA A 44 -17.38 -52.41 -17.44
N MET A 45 -18.08 -53.19 -16.61
CA MET A 45 -18.44 -52.77 -15.24
C MET A 45 -17.20 -52.53 -14.35
N SER A 46 -16.16 -53.35 -14.50
CA SER A 46 -14.91 -53.17 -13.76
C SER A 46 -14.21 -51.87 -14.15
N ILE A 47 -14.05 -51.63 -15.45
CA ILE A 47 -13.41 -50.43 -16.00
C ILE A 47 -14.20 -49.18 -15.60
N SER A 48 -15.54 -49.22 -15.64
CA SER A 48 -16.37 -48.09 -15.19
C SER A 48 -16.10 -47.68 -13.74
N LYS A 49 -15.92 -48.66 -12.84
CA LYS A 49 -15.59 -48.38 -11.43
C LYS A 49 -14.20 -47.76 -11.27
N GLU A 50 -13.23 -48.26 -12.03
CA GLU A 50 -11.87 -47.73 -12.02
C GLU A 50 -11.81 -46.28 -12.52
N ILE A 51 -12.55 -45.97 -13.59
CA ILE A 51 -12.71 -44.60 -14.09
C ILE A 51 -13.32 -43.69 -13.02
N GLU A 52 -14.35 -44.17 -12.30
CA GLU A 52 -14.99 -43.39 -11.23
C GLU A 52 -14.03 -43.09 -10.08
N ASN A 53 -13.24 -44.09 -9.66
CA ASN A 53 -12.19 -43.92 -8.66
C ASN A 53 -11.14 -42.90 -9.11
N LEU A 54 -10.58 -43.05 -10.31
CA LEU A 54 -9.59 -42.12 -10.87
C LEU A 54 -10.14 -40.70 -11.01
N LYS A 55 -11.42 -40.56 -11.36
CA LYS A 55 -12.10 -39.26 -11.41
C LYS A 55 -12.18 -38.61 -10.04
N SER A 56 -12.43 -39.39 -8.99
CA SER A 56 -12.45 -38.92 -7.60
C SER A 56 -11.07 -38.53 -7.07
N GLU A 57 -10.00 -39.17 -7.55
CA GLU A 57 -8.63 -38.80 -7.19
C GLU A 57 -8.20 -37.54 -7.94
N ASN A 58 -8.49 -37.44 -9.24
CA ASN A 58 -8.22 -36.24 -10.02
C ASN A 58 -8.91 -35.00 -9.45
N SER A 59 -10.12 -35.12 -8.91
CA SER A 59 -10.79 -33.98 -8.27
C SER A 59 -10.08 -33.52 -6.99
N LYS A 60 -9.47 -34.43 -6.22
CA LYS A 60 -8.62 -34.08 -5.06
C LYS A 60 -7.33 -33.39 -5.47
N TYR A 61 -6.66 -33.87 -6.52
CA TYR A 61 -5.45 -33.22 -7.02
C TYR A 61 -5.74 -31.81 -7.57
N ILE A 62 -6.88 -31.62 -8.25
CA ILE A 62 -7.29 -30.30 -8.74
C ILE A 62 -7.50 -29.32 -7.56
N SER A 63 -8.17 -29.74 -6.50
CA SER A 63 -8.39 -28.87 -5.34
C SER A 63 -7.10 -28.55 -4.58
N GLU A 64 -6.17 -29.50 -4.51
CA GLU A 64 -4.84 -29.29 -3.93
C GLU A 64 -4.02 -28.29 -4.77
N ILE A 65 -4.01 -28.44 -6.11
CA ILE A 65 -3.36 -27.50 -7.03
C ILE A 65 -3.92 -26.09 -6.85
N GLU A 66 -5.24 -25.95 -6.73
CA GLU A 66 -5.87 -24.64 -6.53
C GLU A 66 -5.49 -24.02 -5.17
N SER A 67 -5.44 -24.82 -4.10
CA SER A 67 -4.95 -24.39 -2.79
C SER A 67 -3.50 -23.90 -2.85
N LEU A 68 -2.62 -24.65 -3.52
CA LEU A 68 -1.21 -24.30 -3.69
C LEU A 68 -1.04 -23.04 -4.54
N LYS A 69 -1.83 -22.88 -5.60
CA LYS A 69 -1.83 -21.67 -6.43
C LYS A 69 -2.19 -20.44 -5.62
N ASN A 70 -3.21 -20.54 -4.76
CA ASN A 70 -3.62 -19.45 -3.88
C ASN A 70 -2.53 -19.09 -2.86
N LYS A 71 -1.87 -20.09 -2.27
CA LYS A 71 -0.71 -19.87 -1.37
C LYS A 71 0.45 -19.19 -2.09
N ASN A 72 0.79 -19.63 -3.30
CA ASN A 72 1.85 -19.01 -4.09
C ASN A 72 1.53 -17.55 -4.43
N SER A 73 0.28 -17.24 -4.77
CA SER A 73 -0.15 -15.86 -5.00
C SER A 73 0.01 -14.99 -3.74
N PHE A 74 -0.28 -15.54 -2.55
CA PHE A 74 -0.07 -14.82 -1.30
C PHE A 74 1.41 -14.53 -1.04
N TYR A 75 2.27 -15.54 -1.17
CA TYR A 75 3.71 -15.37 -0.94
C TYR A 75 4.37 -14.42 -1.94
N LEU A 76 3.92 -14.39 -3.19
CA LEU A 76 4.39 -13.41 -4.18
C LEU A 76 4.09 -11.98 -3.74
N ASN A 77 2.87 -11.71 -3.27
CA ASN A 77 2.51 -10.39 -2.76
C ASN A 77 3.35 -10.00 -1.53
N GLU A 78 3.63 -10.95 -0.64
CA GLU A 78 4.46 -10.70 0.55
C GLU A 78 5.91 -10.36 0.17
N ILE A 79 6.47 -11.07 -0.82
CA ILE A 79 7.80 -10.79 -1.38
C ILE A 79 7.83 -9.38 -1.99
N ASP A 80 6.81 -8.98 -2.75
CA ASP A 80 6.74 -7.64 -3.35
C ASP A 80 6.70 -6.53 -2.28
N ILE A 81 5.92 -6.72 -1.21
CA ILE A 81 5.87 -5.79 -0.08
C ILE A 81 7.25 -5.69 0.60
N LEU A 82 7.90 -6.82 0.85
CA LEU A 82 9.23 -6.86 1.45
C LEU A 82 10.27 -6.17 0.56
N ASN A 83 10.20 -6.37 -0.75
CA ASN A 83 11.09 -5.72 -1.71
C ASN A 83 10.92 -4.19 -1.67
N VAL A 84 9.69 -3.69 -1.70
CA VAL A 84 9.41 -2.24 -1.59
C VAL A 84 9.92 -1.68 -0.25
N SER A 85 9.66 -2.39 0.85
CA SER A 85 10.13 -2.02 2.19
C SER A 85 11.66 -1.95 2.27
N SER A 86 12.35 -2.95 1.70
CA SER A 86 13.81 -3.00 1.67
C SER A 86 14.40 -1.83 0.87
N LYS A 87 13.78 -1.49 -0.26
CA LYS A 87 14.20 -0.36 -1.10
C LYS A 87 14.05 0.96 -0.37
N LEU A 88 12.90 1.18 0.26
CA LEU A 88 12.64 2.36 1.09
C LEU A 88 13.64 2.48 2.25
N SER A 89 13.99 1.36 2.89
CA SER A 89 14.98 1.34 3.98
C SER A 89 16.37 1.77 3.51
N ILE A 90 16.80 1.32 2.32
CA ILE A 90 18.07 1.73 1.71
C ILE A 90 18.06 3.23 1.44
N ASP A 91 17.00 3.73 0.79
CA ASP A 91 16.88 5.15 0.42
C ASP A 91 16.90 6.05 1.67
N LEU A 92 16.19 5.67 2.75
CA LEU A 92 16.21 6.37 4.04
C LEU A 92 17.59 6.37 4.71
N LYS A 93 18.37 5.30 4.54
CA LYS A 93 19.72 5.22 5.09
C LYS A 93 20.66 6.17 4.37
N GLU A 94 20.57 6.25 3.05
CA GLU A 94 21.36 7.18 2.24
C GLU A 94 21.03 8.65 2.58
N GLU A 95 19.75 8.98 2.72
CA GLU A 95 19.32 10.33 3.11
C GLU A 95 19.81 10.71 4.52
N ASN A 96 19.72 9.78 5.47
CA ASN A 96 20.23 10.02 6.83
C ASN A 96 21.75 10.27 6.87
N GLU A 97 22.54 9.55 6.06
CA GLU A 97 23.99 9.81 5.96
C GLU A 97 24.28 11.20 5.37
N LYS A 98 23.51 11.64 4.35
CA LYS A 98 23.63 13.01 3.81
C LYS A 98 23.30 14.06 4.87
N LEU A 99 22.20 13.88 5.60
CA LEU A 99 21.78 14.81 6.66
C LEU A 99 22.81 14.88 7.80
N LYS A 100 23.46 13.77 8.17
CA LYS A 100 24.53 13.78 9.17
C LYS A 100 25.71 14.65 8.71
N LEU A 101 26.13 14.51 7.45
CA LEU A 101 27.21 15.33 6.88
C LEU A 101 26.86 16.82 6.88
N GLU A 102 25.62 17.17 6.51
CA GLU A 102 25.13 18.54 6.55
C GLU A 102 25.10 19.10 7.99
N ILE A 103 24.64 18.31 8.96
CA ILE A 103 24.61 18.69 10.37
C ILE A 103 26.03 18.95 10.88
N ASP A 104 27.01 18.11 10.55
CA ASP A 104 28.39 18.29 11.00
C ASP A 104 29.05 19.51 10.36
N ALA A 105 28.78 19.76 9.07
CA ALA A 105 29.18 20.99 8.41
C ALA A 105 28.57 22.23 9.08
N LEU A 106 27.26 22.19 9.38
CA LEU A 106 26.53 23.28 10.01
C LEU A 106 27.01 23.55 11.44
N LYS A 107 27.27 22.50 12.23
CA LYS A 107 27.86 22.61 13.57
C LYS A 107 29.23 23.31 13.53
N LYS A 108 30.06 22.97 12.54
CA LYS A 108 31.38 23.60 12.35
C LYS A 108 31.25 25.07 11.95
N THR A 109 30.26 25.44 11.14
CA THR A 109 30.01 26.86 10.83
C THR A 109 29.46 27.60 12.04
N PHE A 110 28.57 26.98 12.82
CA PHE A 110 27.96 27.58 13.99
C PHE A 110 28.97 27.82 15.11
N SER A 111 29.90 26.89 15.36
CA SER A 111 30.96 27.10 16.36
C SER A 111 31.89 28.27 16.00
N LYS A 112 32.26 28.41 14.72
CA LYS A 112 33.00 29.58 14.22
C LYS A 112 32.22 30.87 14.43
N PHE A 113 30.94 30.87 14.09
CA PHE A 113 30.05 32.03 14.28
C PHE A 113 29.92 32.41 15.76
N SER A 114 29.68 31.44 16.65
CA SER A 114 29.61 31.66 18.10
C SER A 114 30.90 32.28 18.63
N ASN A 115 32.05 31.70 18.29
CA ASN A 115 33.36 32.24 18.69
C ASN A 115 33.59 33.67 18.20
N SER A 116 33.10 34.01 17.00
CA SER A 116 33.18 35.39 16.50
C SER A 116 32.20 36.33 17.20
N SER A 117 31.01 35.85 17.56
CA SER A 117 30.02 36.61 18.34
C SER A 117 30.57 36.94 19.72
N ASP A 118 31.13 35.95 20.43
CA ASP A 118 31.69 36.16 21.77
C ASP A 118 32.84 37.18 21.74
N LYS A 119 33.69 37.15 20.70
CA LYS A 119 34.75 38.15 20.50
C LYS A 119 34.17 39.55 20.25
N LEU A 120 33.10 39.65 19.45
CA LEU A 120 32.43 40.91 19.19
C LEU A 120 31.76 41.46 20.46
N ASP A 121 31.06 40.63 21.21
CA ASP A 121 30.40 40.99 22.46
C ASP A 121 31.41 41.47 23.51
N ASN A 122 32.57 40.79 23.61
CA ASN A 122 33.67 41.26 24.46
C ASN A 122 34.20 42.63 24.01
N LEU A 123 34.37 42.85 22.70
CA LEU A 123 34.84 44.14 22.18
C LEU A 123 33.84 45.27 22.42
N LEU A 124 32.55 45.01 22.22
CA LEU A 124 31.47 45.97 22.50
C LEU A 124 31.30 46.21 24.01
N GLY A 125 31.48 45.18 24.84
CA GLY A 125 31.46 45.30 26.30
C GLY A 125 32.64 46.10 26.86
N LEU A 126 33.79 46.07 26.19
CA LEU A 126 34.98 46.88 26.50
C LEU A 126 34.95 48.28 25.88
N GLN A 127 33.96 48.59 25.03
CA GLN A 127 33.85 49.90 24.41
C GLN A 127 33.57 50.94 25.51
N ARG A 128 34.55 51.84 25.71
CA ARG A 128 34.42 53.02 26.57
C ARG A 128 33.10 53.72 26.30
N CYS A 129 32.33 53.97 27.36
CA CYS A 129 31.10 54.75 27.22
C CYS A 129 31.50 56.12 26.65
N VAL A 130 30.64 56.79 25.86
CA VAL A 130 30.95 58.09 25.22
C VAL A 130 31.35 59.19 26.24
N PHE A 131 31.22 58.88 27.53
CA PHE A 131 31.57 59.69 28.68
C PHE A 131 32.96 59.40 29.30
N ASP A 132 33.65 58.32 28.93
CA ASP A 132 35.05 58.04 29.35
C ASP A 132 36.04 58.88 28.51
N LYS A 133 35.89 60.21 28.58
CA LYS A 133 36.77 61.15 27.91
C LYS A 133 38.02 61.35 28.76
N ALA A 134 39.17 60.94 28.24
CA ALA A 134 40.47 61.30 28.77
C ALA A 134 41.30 61.93 27.64
N GLY A 135 41.78 63.15 27.87
CA GLY A 135 42.57 63.93 26.93
C GLY A 135 43.17 65.15 27.61
N LEU A 136 44.26 65.70 27.06
CA LEU A 136 44.90 66.93 27.55
C LEU A 136 43.84 68.06 27.57
N GLY A 137 43.50 68.54 28.76
CA GLY A 137 42.52 69.60 29.00
C GLY A 137 41.11 69.15 29.43
N TYR A 138 40.86 67.85 29.69
CA TYR A 138 39.58 67.38 30.24
C TYR A 138 39.60 67.42 31.78
N GLU A 139 38.80 68.31 32.37
CA GLU A 139 38.58 68.36 33.82
C GLU A 139 37.39 67.48 34.20
N GLU A 140 37.67 66.46 35.02
CA GLU A 140 36.69 65.48 35.49
C GLU A 140 35.79 66.12 36.55
N MET A 141 34.75 66.83 36.10
CA MET A 141 33.73 67.40 36.99
C MET A 141 32.80 66.27 37.47
N ASN A 142 32.65 66.16 38.79
CA ASN A 142 32.02 65.09 39.60
C ASN A 142 30.56 64.64 39.28
N ASN A 143 30.04 64.81 38.07
CA ASN A 143 28.64 64.49 37.73
C ASN A 143 28.48 63.60 36.48
N VAL A 144 29.42 62.68 36.23
CA VAL A 144 29.23 61.69 35.16
C VAL A 144 28.23 60.65 35.64
N LYS A 145 26.95 60.85 35.30
CA LYS A 145 25.92 59.81 35.46
C LYS A 145 26.29 58.63 34.55
N HIS A 146 26.77 57.54 35.15
CA HIS A 146 26.96 56.28 34.45
C HIS A 146 25.59 55.74 34.02
N PHE A 147 25.24 55.92 32.75
CA PHE A 147 24.14 55.20 32.14
C PHE A 147 24.68 53.87 31.63
N ASN A 148 24.12 52.75 32.11
CA ASN A 148 24.42 51.43 31.58
C ASN A 148 24.03 51.39 30.09
N ASN A 149 25.05 51.36 29.23
CA ASN A 149 25.09 51.02 27.81
C ASN A 149 23.80 51.23 26.98
N PHE A 150 23.85 52.20 26.07
CA PHE A 150 22.81 52.57 25.09
C PHE A 150 22.46 51.52 24.03
N PHE A 151 22.89 50.27 24.19
CA PHE A 151 22.32 49.17 23.40
C PHE A 151 21.01 48.78 24.06
N ILE A 152 19.92 49.36 23.57
CA ILE A 152 18.55 49.02 23.95
C ILE A 152 18.44 47.50 23.99
N LYS A 153 18.37 46.92 25.20
CA LYS A 153 17.94 45.52 25.37
C LYS A 153 16.64 45.40 24.57
N LYS A 154 16.58 44.46 23.62
CA LYS A 154 15.36 44.17 22.84
C LYS A 154 14.20 44.13 23.83
N VAL A 155 13.34 45.16 23.81
CA VAL A 155 12.09 45.13 24.56
C VAL A 155 11.25 44.11 23.80
N GLU A 156 11.11 42.93 24.35
CA GLU A 156 10.18 41.94 23.81
C GLU A 156 8.81 42.60 23.70
N PRO A 157 8.20 42.66 22.49
CA PRO A 157 6.93 43.34 22.33
C PRO A 157 5.87 42.60 23.14
N LYS A 158 5.52 43.16 24.30
CA LYS A 158 4.39 42.75 25.16
C LYS A 158 3.02 42.95 24.49
N ILE A 159 2.99 43.32 23.22
CA ILE A 159 1.77 43.55 22.45
C ILE A 159 1.19 42.19 22.09
N SER A 160 0.12 41.81 22.79
CA SER A 160 -0.72 40.66 22.44
C SER A 160 -1.87 41.09 21.52
N CYS A 161 -2.25 40.19 20.62
CA CYS A 161 -3.37 40.39 19.73
C CYS A 161 -4.68 40.06 20.44
N ASN A 162 -5.60 41.01 20.58
CA ASN A 162 -6.91 40.78 21.23
C ASN A 162 -7.80 39.79 20.46
N TYR A 163 -7.50 39.47 19.19
CA TYR A 163 -8.27 38.50 18.40
C TYR A 163 -7.77 37.05 18.57
N CYS A 164 -6.46 36.82 18.53
CA CYS A 164 -5.87 35.47 18.54
C CYS A 164 -5.03 35.15 19.80
N GLY A 165 -4.83 36.11 20.69
CA GLY A 165 -4.07 35.97 21.93
C GLY A 165 -2.55 35.84 21.75
N ARG A 166 -2.03 35.83 20.52
CA ARG A 166 -0.58 35.71 20.25
C ARG A 166 0.14 37.05 20.37
N LEU A 167 1.40 37.02 20.81
CA LEU A 167 2.26 38.20 20.93
C LEU A 167 2.82 38.65 19.57
N GLY A 168 3.27 39.90 19.50
CA GLY A 168 4.01 40.47 18.37
C GLY A 168 3.18 41.18 17.29
N HIS A 169 1.85 41.25 17.41
CA HIS A 169 0.99 41.99 16.46
C HIS A 169 -0.32 42.46 17.09
N ILE A 170 -0.98 43.43 16.46
CA ILE A 170 -2.26 44.02 16.92
C ILE A 170 -3.43 43.34 16.18
N SER A 171 -4.63 43.36 16.74
CA SER A 171 -5.84 42.78 16.12
C SER A 171 -6.11 43.23 14.69
N THR A 172 -5.66 44.41 14.26
CA THR A 172 -5.81 44.91 12.88
C THR A 172 -4.88 44.24 11.89
N SER A 173 -3.69 43.81 12.33
CA SER A 173 -2.70 43.10 11.51
C SER A 173 -2.74 41.57 11.69
N CYS A 174 -3.70 41.06 12.45
CA CYS A 174 -3.85 39.62 12.68
C CYS A 174 -4.23 38.88 11.39
N PHE A 175 -3.38 37.94 10.99
CA PHE A 175 -3.60 37.07 9.82
C PHE A 175 -4.94 36.34 9.90
N LEU A 176 -5.30 35.81 11.08
CA LEU A 176 -6.58 35.13 11.28
C LEU A 176 -7.75 36.07 11.05
N ARG A 177 -7.65 37.35 11.44
CA ARG A 177 -8.71 38.33 11.19
C ARG A 177 -8.77 38.77 9.72
N LYS A 178 -7.62 38.92 9.06
CA LYS A 178 -7.53 39.35 7.65
C LYS A 178 -8.02 38.29 6.67
N ASN A 179 -7.66 37.02 6.91
CA ASN A 179 -7.86 35.96 5.93
C ASN A 179 -8.98 34.97 6.29
N ILE A 180 -9.39 34.90 7.55
CA ILE A 180 -10.53 34.06 7.98
C ILE A 180 -11.72 34.99 8.16
N GLY A 181 -12.45 35.21 7.07
CA GLY A 181 -13.71 35.96 7.09
C GLY A 181 -14.64 35.45 8.19
N LYS A 182 -15.17 36.39 8.98
CA LYS A 182 -16.19 36.25 10.05
C LYS A 182 -16.65 34.81 10.33
N THR A 183 -15.82 33.99 10.96
CA THR A 183 -16.28 32.72 11.52
C THR A 183 -17.22 33.04 12.68
N LYS A 184 -18.50 32.68 12.56
CA LYS A 184 -19.46 32.78 13.67
C LYS A 184 -18.96 31.90 14.81
N LYS A 185 -18.57 32.51 15.92
CA LYS A 185 -18.32 31.79 17.17
C LYS A 185 -19.69 31.44 17.76
N VAL A 186 -20.03 30.16 17.75
CA VAL A 186 -21.22 29.63 18.44
C VAL A 186 -20.77 29.25 19.85
N TRP A 187 -21.51 29.69 20.86
CA TRP A 187 -21.23 29.30 22.25
C TRP A 187 -21.69 27.86 22.46
N VAL A 188 -20.83 26.99 22.98
CA VAL A 188 -21.14 25.59 23.25
C VAL A 188 -20.73 25.26 24.68
N PRO A 189 -21.59 24.58 25.47
CA PRO A 189 -21.23 24.08 26.80
C PRO A 189 -19.99 23.16 26.74
N LYS A 190 -19.15 23.19 27.78
CA LYS A 190 -17.97 22.32 27.86
C LYS A 190 -18.41 20.85 27.92
N GLY A 191 -17.97 20.04 26.96
CA GLY A 191 -18.24 18.60 26.90
C GLY A 191 -18.93 18.13 25.62
N THR A 192 -19.40 19.04 24.75
CA THR A 192 -20.10 18.68 23.51
C THR A 192 -19.21 18.81 22.28
N THR A 193 -19.04 17.72 21.52
CA THR A 193 -18.40 17.74 20.19
C THR A 193 -19.43 18.06 19.10
N LEU A 194 -19.28 19.19 18.41
CA LEU A 194 -20.07 19.52 17.22
C LEU A 194 -19.61 18.66 16.02
N THR A 195 -20.19 17.48 15.86
CA THR A 195 -20.07 16.71 14.62
C THR A 195 -21.02 17.31 13.57
N ASN A 196 -20.42 17.83 12.49
CA ASN A 196 -21.06 18.31 11.25
C ASN A 196 -21.45 19.80 11.16
N PRO A 197 -20.48 20.73 11.00
CA PRO A 197 -20.77 22.05 10.47
C PRO A 197 -21.02 21.98 8.95
N GLN A 198 -22.19 22.42 8.49
CA GLN A 198 -22.53 22.48 7.07
C GLN A 198 -21.92 23.76 6.45
N GLY A 199 -20.77 23.59 5.78
CA GLY A 199 -19.97 24.65 5.16
C GLY A 199 -18.78 24.07 4.38
N PRO A 200 -18.01 24.88 3.61
CA PRO A 200 -17.11 24.37 2.58
C PRO A 200 -16.05 23.43 3.18
N LYS A 201 -16.02 22.19 2.69
CA LYS A 201 -15.17 21.10 3.17
C LYS A 201 -13.69 21.44 2.95
N PHE A 202 -12.99 21.86 4.00
CA PHE A 202 -11.52 21.99 4.01
C PHE A 202 -10.81 20.82 4.68
N ILE A 203 -11.50 19.69 4.90
CA ILE A 203 -10.88 18.45 5.37
C ILE A 203 -10.99 17.44 4.24
N TRP A 204 -9.88 17.29 3.51
CA TRP A 204 -9.69 16.20 2.58
C TRP A 204 -9.36 14.95 3.39
N VAL A 205 -10.23 13.94 3.32
CA VAL A 205 -9.98 12.61 3.90
C VAL A 205 -9.77 11.67 2.71
N PRO A 206 -8.67 10.89 2.66
CA PRO A 206 -8.49 9.90 1.60
C PRO A 206 -9.59 8.84 1.70
N LYS A 207 -10.16 8.45 0.57
CA LYS A 207 -11.12 7.33 0.52
C LYS A 207 -10.35 6.01 0.65
N ILE A 208 -10.82 5.16 1.55
CA ILE A 208 -10.52 3.72 1.60
C ILE A 208 -11.36 3.04 0.51
#